data_AF-D7LRT0-F1
#
_entry.id   AF-D7LRT0-F1
#
_cell.length_a   1.000
_cell.length_b   1.000
_cell.length_c   1.000
_cell.angle_alpha   90.00
_cell.angle_beta   90.00
_cell.angle_gamma   90.00
#
_symmetry.space_group_name_H-M   'P 1'
#
loop_
_entity.id
_entity.type
_entity.pdbx_description
1 polymer ?
#
loop_
_entity_poly.entity_id
_entity_poly.type
_entity_poly.pdbx_seq_one_letter_code
_entity_poly.pdbx_strand_id
1 'polypeptide(L)'
;MSTGSFKQDHDFEKRKAEALRIRDKYPDRVPVIVEKSEKSDIPNIDKKKYLVPADLTVGQFVYVIRKRIQLSSEKAIFIFVDNVLPPTGNDSS
;
A
#
# COMPACT_ATOMS: atom_id res chain seq x y z
N MET A 1 14.20 2.89 15.14
CA MET A 1 14.08 1.45 14.87
C MET A 1 13.81 1.31 13.38
N SER A 2 14.77 0.81 12.63
CA SER A 2 14.62 0.47 11.21
C SER A 2 13.52 -0.58 11.10
N THR A 3 12.37 -0.19 10.59
CA THR A 3 11.29 -1.13 10.29
C THR A 3 11.74 -1.95 9.09
N GLY A 4 12.16 -3.20 9.31
CA GLY A 4 12.48 -4.13 8.24
C GLY A 4 11.40 -4.14 7.17
N SER A 5 11.80 -4.34 5.92
CA SER A 5 10.84 -4.50 4.83
C SER A 5 10.12 -5.84 5.02
N PHE A 6 8.82 -5.86 4.76
CA PHE A 6 8.01 -7.08 4.76
C PHE A 6 8.65 -8.21 3.91
N LYS A 7 9.39 -7.87 2.85
CA LYS A 7 10.10 -8.87 2.03
C LYS A 7 11.31 -9.51 2.72
N GLN A 8 11.94 -8.82 3.67
CA GLN A 8 13.08 -9.29 4.46
C GLN A 8 12.60 -10.15 5.64
N ASP A 9 11.50 -9.76 6.26
CA ASP A 9 10.94 -10.46 7.44
C ASP A 9 10.21 -11.76 7.08
N HIS A 10 9.84 -11.94 5.80
CA HIS A 10 9.05 -13.08 5.34
C HIS A 10 9.64 -13.71 4.08
N ASP A 11 9.84 -15.02 4.12
CA ASP A 11 10.30 -15.82 2.99
C ASP A 11 9.38 -15.67 1.77
N PHE A 12 9.98 -15.70 0.57
CA PHE A 12 9.24 -15.56 -0.68
C PHE A 12 8.11 -16.58 -0.84
N GLU A 13 8.39 -17.87 -0.59
CA GLU A 13 7.39 -18.93 -0.73
C GLU A 13 6.20 -18.75 0.24
N LYS A 14 6.47 -18.31 1.48
CA LYS A 14 5.41 -18.00 2.46
C LYS A 14 4.55 -16.83 2.00
N ARG A 15 5.17 -15.74 1.53
CA ARG A 15 4.46 -14.56 1.00
C ARG A 15 3.60 -14.92 -0.21
N LYS A 16 4.14 -15.71 -1.14
CA LYS A 16 3.44 -16.18 -2.34
C LYS A 16 2.24 -17.06 -1.98
N ALA A 17 2.43 -18.05 -1.11
CA ALA A 17 1.36 -18.93 -0.66
C ALA A 17 0.24 -18.17 0.08
N GLU A 18 0.58 -17.20 0.93
CA GLU A 18 -0.41 -16.34 1.59
C GLU A 18 -1.18 -15.48 0.58
N ALA A 19 -0.49 -14.82 -0.34
CA ALA A 19 -1.13 -13.98 -1.35
C ALA A 19 -2.08 -14.78 -2.25
N LEU A 20 -1.68 -15.98 -2.69
CA LEU A 20 -2.53 -16.87 -3.49
C LEU A 20 -3.79 -17.29 -2.72
N ARG A 21 -3.63 -17.78 -1.49
CA ARG A 21 -4.76 -18.19 -0.64
C ARG A 21 -5.76 -17.05 -0.40
N ILE A 22 -5.24 -15.83 -0.23
CA ILE A 22 -6.07 -14.63 -0.03
C ILE A 22 -6.82 -14.25 -1.30
N ARG A 23 -6.17 -14.34 -2.47
CA ARG A 23 -6.82 -14.09 -3.77
C ARG A 23 -7.91 -15.12 -4.07
N ASP A 24 -7.67 -16.38 -3.74
CA ASP A 24 -8.68 -17.44 -3.90
C ASP A 24 -9.89 -17.21 -2.98
N LYS A 25 -9.64 -16.74 -1.75
CA LYS A 25 -10.69 -16.45 -0.76
C LYS A 25 -11.48 -15.17 -1.06
N TYR A 26 -10.83 -14.17 -1.65
CA TYR A 26 -11.40 -12.85 -1.94
C TYR A 26 -11.06 -12.45 -3.38
N PRO A 27 -11.76 -13.01 -4.39
CA PRO A 27 -11.40 -12.84 -5.80
C PRO A 27 -11.45 -11.37 -6.27
N ASP A 28 -12.36 -10.58 -5.71
CA ASP A 28 -12.54 -9.16 -6.05
C ASP A 28 -11.61 -8.23 -5.26
N ARG A 29 -10.62 -8.79 -4.53
CA ARG A 29 -9.69 -8.02 -3.71
C ARG A 29 -8.23 -8.34 -4.04
N VAL A 30 -7.42 -7.28 -4.00
CA VAL A 30 -5.98 -7.33 -4.22
C VAL A 30 -5.26 -7.19 -2.87
N PRO A 31 -4.42 -8.17 -2.46
CA PRO A 31 -3.56 -8.01 -1.29
C PRO A 31 -2.42 -7.03 -1.60
N VAL A 32 -2.36 -5.93 -0.85
CA VAL A 32 -1.35 -4.87 -0.99
C VAL A 32 -0.56 -4.74 0.30
N ILE A 33 0.77 -4.68 0.18
CA ILE A 33 1.68 -4.35 1.28
C ILE A 33 2.07 -2.88 1.15
N VAL A 34 1.87 -2.10 2.21
CA VAL A 34 2.21 -0.68 2.25
C VAL A 34 3.25 -0.45 3.34
N GLU A 35 4.36 0.18 2.98
CA GLU A 35 5.45 0.52 3.88
C GLU A 35 5.77 2.00 3.78
N LYS A 36 6.14 2.61 4.91
CA LYS A 36 6.64 3.98 4.94
C LYS A 36 8.07 3.99 4.40
N SER A 37 8.39 4.92 3.50
CA SER A 37 9.76 5.15 3.05
C SER A 37 10.63 5.67 4.20
N GLU A 38 11.87 5.17 4.31
CA GLU A 38 12.81 5.56 5.38
C GLU A 38 13.11 7.06 5.39
N LYS A 39 13.04 7.71 4.22
CA LYS A 39 13.30 9.15 4.06
C LYS A 39 12.07 10.03 4.32
N SER A 40 10.95 9.45 4.71
CA SER A 40 9.69 10.18 4.90
C SER A 40 9.47 10.64 6.35
N ASP A 41 8.87 11.82 6.51
CA ASP A 41 8.47 12.39 7.79
C ASP A 41 7.03 12.05 8.19
N ILE A 42 6.29 11.28 7.37
CA ILE A 42 4.90 10.91 7.67
C ILE A 42 4.79 10.02 8.92
N PRO A 43 3.64 9.97 9.60
CA PRO A 43 3.43 9.03 10.71
C PRO A 43 3.62 7.57 10.28
N ASN A 44 4.00 6.72 11.24
CA ASN A 44 4.20 5.29 10.99
C ASN A 44 2.88 4.60 10.61
N ILE A 45 2.97 3.61 9.74
CA ILE A 45 1.84 2.79 9.32
C ILE A 45 1.75 1.57 10.25
N ASP A 46 0.65 1.46 10.99
CA ASP A 46 0.40 0.40 11.96
C ASP A 46 0.09 -0.95 11.29
N LYS A 47 -0.75 -0.93 10.26
CA LYS A 47 -1.12 -2.10 9.46
C LYS A 47 -0.51 -1.98 8.08
N LYS A 48 0.45 -2.85 7.76
CA LYS A 48 1.09 -2.89 6.44
C LYS A 48 0.30 -3.69 5.39
N LYS A 49 -0.59 -4.61 5.81
CA LYS A 49 -1.34 -5.51 4.89
C LYS A 49 -2.76 -5.00 4.66
N TYR A 50 -3.13 -4.76 3.40
CA TYR A 50 -4.43 -4.28 2.97
C TYR A 50 -5.08 -5.24 1.96
N LEU A 51 -6.40 -5.38 2.02
CA LEU A 51 -7.22 -6.07 1.02
C LEU A 51 -8.04 -5.03 0.27
N VAL A 52 -7.51 -4.58 -0.85
CA VAL A 52 -8.02 -3.46 -1.63
C VAL A 52 -9.04 -3.97 -2.65
N PRO A 53 -10.25 -3.41 -2.75
CA PRO A 53 -11.18 -3.74 -3.83
C PRO A 53 -10.54 -3.49 -5.20
N ALA A 54 -10.79 -4.37 -6.18
CA ALA A 54 -10.17 -4.27 -7.51
C ALA A 54 -10.60 -3.03 -8.31
N ASP A 55 -11.75 -2.45 -7.97
CA ASP A 55 -12.32 -1.24 -8.55
C ASP A 55 -11.87 0.06 -7.85
N LEU A 56 -11.14 -0.05 -6.73
CA LEU A 56 -10.65 1.11 -5.99
C LEU A 56 -9.51 1.80 -6.77
N THR A 57 -9.67 3.08 -7.05
CA THR A 57 -8.63 3.85 -7.73
C THR A 57 -7.43 4.10 -6.82
N VAL A 58 -6.27 4.36 -7.44
CA VAL A 58 -5.04 4.77 -6.74
C VAL A 58 -5.30 5.99 -5.85
N GLY A 59 -6.01 7.01 -6.36
CA GLY A 59 -6.34 8.21 -5.59
C GLY A 59 -7.22 7.93 -4.36
N GLN A 60 -8.23 7.06 -4.50
CA GLN A 60 -9.04 6.60 -3.38
C GLN A 60 -8.20 5.83 -2.35
N PHE A 61 -7.27 4.99 -2.81
CA PHE A 61 -6.37 4.26 -1.92
C PHE A 61 -5.46 5.20 -1.13
N VAL A 62 -4.89 6.22 -1.78
CA VAL A 62 -4.09 7.26 -1.10
C VAL A 62 -4.91 7.94 0.01
N TYR A 63 -6.19 8.24 -0.25
CA TYR A 63 -7.08 8.82 0.75
C TYR A 63 -7.32 7.89 1.96
N VAL A 64 -7.48 6.58 1.72
CA VAL A 64 -7.59 5.57 2.78
C VAL A 64 -6.33 5.56 3.65
N ILE A 65 -5.14 5.56 3.04
CA ILE A 65 -3.87 5.58 3.76
C ILE A 65 -3.72 6.88 4.56
N ARG A 66 -4.02 8.04 3.96
CA ARG A 66 -4.00 9.35 4.64
C ARG A 66 -4.83 9.34 5.91
N LYS A 67 -6.08 8.83 5.84
CA LYS A 67 -6.95 8.69 7.01
C LYS A 67 -6.36 7.76 8.05
N ARG A 68 -5.77 6.64 7.63
CA ARG A 68 -5.20 5.62 8.54
C ARG A 68 -4.06 6.20 9.39
N ILE A 69 -3.17 6.97 8.78
CA ILE A 69 -2.03 7.60 9.46
C ILE A 69 -2.37 8.98 10.05
N GLN A 70 -3.63 9.42 9.96
CA GLN A 70 -4.12 10.70 10.46
C GLN A 70 -3.31 11.91 9.93
N LEU A 71 -2.92 11.86 8.66
CA LEU A 71 -2.11 12.92 8.06
C LEU A 71 -2.99 14.12 7.66
N SER A 72 -2.68 15.30 8.20
CA SER A 72 -3.32 16.59 7.87
C SER A 72 -3.40 16.80 6.35
N SER A 73 -4.51 17.37 5.87
CA SER A 73 -4.72 17.72 4.46
C SER A 73 -3.66 18.67 3.90
N GLU A 74 -3.01 19.46 4.76
CA GLU A 74 -1.94 20.39 4.39
C GLU A 74 -0.63 19.70 4.02
N LYS A 75 -0.43 18.45 4.49
CA LYS A 75 0.74 17.66 4.15
C LYS A 75 0.49 16.83 2.90
N ALA A 76 1.45 16.85 1.98
CA ALA A 76 1.45 15.99 0.81
C ALA A 76 1.71 14.52 1.19
N ILE A 77 1.16 13.60 0.41
CA ILE A 77 1.41 12.16 0.50
C ILE A 77 1.54 11.62 -0.92
N PHE A 78 2.55 10.77 -1.12
CA PHE A 78 2.82 10.11 -2.40
C PHE A 78 2.99 8.62 -2.16
N ILE A 79 2.49 7.82 -3.09
CA ILE A 79 2.72 6.37 -3.10
C ILE A 79 3.53 6.02 -4.34
N PHE A 80 4.35 4.99 -4.23
CA PHE A 80 5.24 4.55 -5.30
C PHE A 80 5.08 3.05 -5.49
N VAL A 81 5.04 2.61 -6.74
CA VAL A 81 5.10 1.20 -7.14
C VAL A 81 6.31 1.09 -8.08
N ASP A 82 7.27 0.23 -7.73
CA ASP A 82 8.53 0.09 -8.46
C ASP A 82 9.25 1.43 -8.72
N ASN A 83 9.28 2.30 -7.68
CA ASN A 83 9.83 3.67 -7.72
C ASN A 83 9.13 4.64 -8.68
N VAL A 84 7.99 4.27 -9.26
CA VAL A 84 7.18 5.11 -10.13
C VAL A 84 5.94 5.57 -9.39
N LEU A 85 5.56 6.84 -9.58
CA LEU A 85 4.30 7.38 -9.09
C LEU A 85 3.17 6.86 -9.98
N PRO A 86 2.27 6.01 -9.46
CA PRO A 86 1.18 5.46 -10.27
C PRO A 86 0.20 6.57 -10.67
N PRO A 87 -0.44 6.47 -11.84
CA PRO A 87 -1.45 7.45 -12.26
C PRO A 87 -2.58 7.50 -11.23
N THR A 88 -2.85 8.70 -10.70
CA THR A 88 -3.87 8.94 -9.66
C THR A 88 -5.24 9.30 -10.25
N GLY A 89 -5.32 9.52 -11.58
CA GLY A 89 -6.54 9.79 -12.35
C GLY A 89 -6.29 9.60 -13.84
N ASN A 90 -7.37 9.48 -14.63
CA ASN A 90 -7.28 9.46 -16.10
C ASN A 90 -6.89 10.85 -16.60
N ASP A 91 -5.62 11.11 -16.83
CA ASP A 91 -5.21 12.13 -17.79
C ASP A 91 -5.50 11.59 -19.20
N SER A 92 -6.76 11.65 -19.60
CA SER A 92 -7.13 11.63 -21.02
C SER A 92 -6.78 12.99 -21.61
N SER A 93 -5.51 13.15 -21.99
CA SER A 93 -5.08 14.15 -22.98
C SER A 93 -5.27 13.60 -24.38
#